data_AF-A0A3R9TRJ3-F1
#
_entry.id   AF-A0A3R9TRJ3-F1
#
_cell.length_a   1.000
_cell.length_b   1.000
_cell.length_c   1.000
_cell.angle_alpha   90.00
_cell.angle_beta   90.00
_cell.angle_gamma   90.00
#
_symmetry.space_group_name_H-M   'P 1'
#
loop_
_entity.id
_entity.type
_entity.pdbx_description
1 polymer ?
#
loop_
_entity_poly.entity_id
_entity_poly.type
_entity_poly.pdbx_seq_one_letter_code
_entity_poly.pdbx_strand_id
1 'polypeptide(L)' 'MVQATDFRNAMSLLTSAVSVVTTAGMSGRFGFTASAVCSVTDTPPTLLVCMNQAASSHAHFLDNKILT' A
#
# COMPACT_ATOMS: atom_id res chain seq x y z
N MET A 1 22.49 -6.89 -7.99
CA MET A 1 21.08 -6.46 -8.09
C MET A 1 20.48 -7.19 -9.29
N VAL A 2 19.29 -7.76 -9.18
CA VAL A 2 18.62 -8.51 -10.27
C VAL A 2 17.86 -7.57 -11.21
N GLN A 3 17.53 -8.02 -12.44
CA GLN A 3 16.71 -7.20 -13.33
C GLN A 3 15.27 -7.08 -12.79
N ALA A 4 14.60 -5.96 -13.10
CA ALA A 4 13.25 -5.70 -12.61
C ALA A 4 12.22 -6.75 -13.09
N THR A 5 12.44 -7.33 -14.27
CA THR A 5 11.64 -8.44 -14.81
C THR A 5 11.78 -9.68 -13.96
N ASP A 6 13.01 -10.05 -13.60
CA ASP A 6 13.30 -11.24 -12.79
C ASP A 6 12.68 -11.11 -11.39
N PHE A 7 12.78 -9.92 -10.79
CA PHE A 7 12.14 -9.63 -9.51
C PHE A 7 10.61 -9.78 -9.57
N ARG A 8 9.95 -9.21 -10.59
CA ARG A 8 8.48 -9.34 -10.75
C ARG A 8 8.06 -10.79 -10.98
N ASN A 9 8.84 -11.55 -11.76
CA ASN A 9 8.59 -12.97 -11.99
C ASN A 9 8.75 -13.79 -10.71
N ALA A 10 9.69 -13.43 -9.82
CA ALA A 10 9.80 -14.06 -8.51
C ALA A 10 8.60 -13.70 -7.61
N MET A 11 8.17 -12.44 -7.59
CA MET A 11 7.04 -11.99 -6.77
C MET A 11 5.69 -12.56 -7.22
N SER A 12 5.52 -12.92 -8.50
CA SER A 12 4.28 -13.56 -8.97
C SER A 12 4.07 -14.96 -8.39
N LEU A 13 5.14 -15.60 -7.89
CA LEU A 13 5.09 -16.89 -7.21
C LEU A 13 4.89 -16.77 -5.69
N LEU A 14 5.05 -15.56 -5.13
CA LEU A 14 4.89 -15.30 -3.70
C LEU A 14 3.43 -15.04 -3.37
N THR A 15 2.79 -15.96 -2.65
CA THR A 15 1.41 -15.77 -2.19
C THR A 15 1.32 -14.60 -1.20
N SER A 16 0.33 -13.72 -1.39
CA SER A 16 0.09 -12.57 -0.53
C SER A 16 -1.40 -12.42 -0.25
N ALA A 17 -1.73 -11.80 0.89
CA ALA A 17 -3.07 -11.30 1.13
C ALA A 17 -3.42 -10.17 0.16
N VAL A 18 -4.72 -9.93 0.00
CA VAL A 18 -5.27 -8.81 -0.77
C VAL A 18 -6.01 -7.88 0.19
N SER A 19 -5.57 -6.64 0.26
CA SER A 19 -6.18 -5.60 1.09
C SER A 19 -6.71 -4.47 0.19
N VAL A 20 -7.85 -3.90 0.57
CA VAL A 20 -8.33 -2.63 -0.01
C VAL A 20 -7.99 -1.55 1.00
N VAL A 21 -7.06 -0.67 0.63
CA VAL A 21 -6.62 0.43 1.49
C VAL A 21 -7.34 1.69 1.05
N THR A 22 -8.01 2.34 1.98
CA THR A 22 -8.88 3.47 1.73
C THR A 22 -8.47 4.68 2.55
N THR A 23 -8.85 5.87 2.09
CA THR A 23 -8.74 7.12 2.84
C THR A 23 -10.02 7.93 2.63
N ALA A 24 -10.45 8.64 3.66
CA ALA A 24 -11.61 9.51 3.61
C ALA A 24 -11.33 10.78 4.41
N GLY A 25 -11.44 11.94 3.77
CA GLY A 25 -11.21 13.23 4.41
C GLY A 25 -11.69 14.38 3.55
N MET A 26 -11.13 15.57 3.77
CA MET A 26 -11.50 16.78 3.02
C MET A 26 -11.23 16.65 1.52
N SER A 27 -10.23 15.85 1.14
CA SER A 27 -9.92 15.62 -0.27
C SER A 27 -10.94 14.72 -0.98
N GLY A 28 -11.82 14.03 -0.24
CA GLY A 28 -12.78 13.05 -0.74
C GLY A 28 -12.52 11.62 -0.24
N ARG A 29 -13.09 10.63 -0.93
CA ARG A 29 -12.95 9.19 -0.62
C ARG A 29 -12.18 8.50 -1.74
N PHE A 30 -11.07 7.87 -1.40
CA PHE A 30 -10.19 7.19 -2.36
C PHE A 30 -9.70 5.87 -1.80
N GLY A 31 -9.26 4.98 -2.68
CA GLY A 31 -8.63 3.74 -2.27
C GLY A 31 -7.90 3.06 -3.41
N PHE A 32 -7.17 2.01 -3.06
CA PHE A 32 -6.47 1.15 -4.01
C PHE A 32 -6.35 -0.27 -3.45
N THR A 33 -6.16 -1.24 -4.33
CA THR A 33 -5.83 -2.61 -3.95
C THR A 33 -4.34 -2.73 -3.65
N ALA A 34 -3.99 -3.31 -2.51
CA ALA A 34 -2.63 -3.48 -2.04
C ALA A 34 -2.38 -4.94 -1.65
N SER A 35 -1.24 -5.47 -2.11
CA SER A 35 -0.67 -6.73 -1.61
C SER A 35 0.53 -6.49 -0.70
N ALA A 36 1.23 -5.37 -0.87
CA ALA A 36 2.39 -5.01 -0.04
C ALA A 36 1.95 -4.35 1.28
N VAL A 37 1.44 -5.16 2.20
CA VAL A 37 1.01 -4.78 3.55
C VAL A 37 1.62 -5.74 4.56
N CYS A 38 2.21 -5.23 5.64
CA CYS A 38 2.70 -6.07 6.73
C CYS A 38 2.65 -5.37 8.09
N SER A 39 2.58 -6.17 9.16
CA SER A 39 2.70 -5.72 10.54
C SER A 39 4.14 -5.29 10.84
N VAL A 40 4.31 -4.23 11.63
CA VAL A 40 5.62 -3.71 12.03
C VAL A 40 5.90 -3.96 13.51
N THR A 41 4.98 -3.56 14.39
CA THR A 41 5.10 -3.75 15.84
C THR A 41 3.71 -3.76 16.48
N ASP A 42 3.57 -4.39 17.65
CA ASP A 42 2.36 -4.35 18.47
C ASP A 42 2.42 -3.26 19.56
N THR A 43 3.56 -2.58 19.71
CA THR A 43 3.81 -1.58 20.77
C THR A 43 4.52 -0.34 20.22
N PRO A 44 3.80 0.73 19.84
CA PRO A 44 2.35 0.78 19.63
C PRO A 44 1.93 -0.03 18.39
N PRO A 45 0.69 -0.55 18.31
CA PRO A 45 0.24 -1.32 17.14
C PRO A 45 0.40 -0.55 15.83
N THR A 46 1.26 -1.06 14.94
CA THR A 46 1.69 -0.38 13.72
C THR A 46 1.79 -1.37 12.56
N LEU A 47 1.34 -0.95 11.39
CA LEU A 47 1.50 -1.64 10.11
C LEU A 47 2.10 -0.69 9.08
N LEU A 48 2.64 -1.25 7.99
CA LEU A 48 3.09 -0.49 6.83
C LEU A 48 2.32 -0.91 5.57
N VAL A 49 2.17 0.04 4.65
CA VAL A 49 1.58 -0.16 3.32
C VAL A 49 2.48 0.53 2.30
N CYS A 50 2.89 -0.20 1.26
CA CYS A 50 3.63 0.39 0.16
C CYS A 50 2.69 0.86 -0.95
N MET A 51 2.84 2.11 -1.38
CA MET A 51 2.03 2.73 -2.43
C MET A 51 2.89 3.26 -3.56
N ASN A 52 2.42 3.09 -4.80
CA ASN A 52 3.03 3.74 -5.96
C ASN A 52 2.70 5.24 -5.95
N GLN A 53 3.72 6.10 -5.91
CA GLN A 53 3.56 7.56 -5.87
C GLN A 53 2.90 8.14 -7.12
N ALA A 54 2.96 7.42 -8.26
CA ALA A 54 2.31 7.82 -9.51
C ALA A 54 0.81 7.46 -9.55
N ALA A 55 0.28 6.76 -8.54
CA ALA A 55 -1.14 6.46 -8.47
C ALA A 55 -1.96 7.74 -8.24
N SER A 56 -3.10 7.88 -8.92
CA SER A 56 -3.97 9.05 -8.80
C SER A 56 -4.46 9.29 -7.37
N SER A 57 -4.58 8.24 -6.56
CA SER A 57 -4.99 8.33 -5.16
C SER A 57 -3.89 8.80 -4.21
N HIS A 58 -2.60 8.78 -4.61
CA HIS A 58 -1.47 9.05 -3.71
C HIS A 58 -1.54 10.42 -3.03
N ALA A 59 -1.88 11.46 -3.80
CA ALA A 59 -2.04 12.82 -3.25
C ALA A 59 -3.09 12.87 -2.12
N HIS A 60 -4.20 12.15 -2.28
CA HIS A 60 -5.28 12.13 -1.28
C HIS A 60 -4.89 11.42 0.02
N PHE A 61 -4.00 10.42 -0.02
CA PHE A 61 -3.46 9.80 1.20
C PHE A 61 -2.53 10.76 1.96
N LEU A 62 -1.72 11.54 1.23
CA LEU A 62 -0.85 12.56 1.85
C LEU A 62 -1.65 13.72 2.45
N ASP A 63 -2.73 14.14 1.78
CA ASP A 63 -3.59 15.22 2.26
C ASP A 63 -4.39 14.79 3.50
N ASN A 64 -5.02 13.61 3.46
CA ASN A 64 -5.88 13.15 4.54
C ASN A 64 -5.11 12.64 5.77
N LYS A 65 -3.89 12.08 5.58
CA LYS A 65 -3.03 11.52 6.64
C LYS A 65 -3.68 10.44 7.52
N ILE A 66 -4.75 9.84 7.03
CA ILE A 66 -5.46 8.72 7.66
C ILE A 66 -5.78 7.68 6.60
N LEU A 67 -5.78 6.41 7.00
CA LEU A 67 -6.12 5.29 6.14
C LEU A 67 -6.82 4.18 6.94
N THR A 68 -7.62 3.40 6.22
CA THR A 68 -8.31 2.20 6.72
C THR A 68 -8.15 1.06 5.72
#